data_AF-A0A2E0WKA8-F1
#
_entry.id   AF-A0A2E0WKA8-F1
#
_cell.length_a   1.000
_cell.length_b   1.000
_cell.length_c   1.000
_cell.angle_alpha   90.00
_cell.angle_beta   90.00
_cell.angle_gamma   90.00
#
_symmetry.space_group_name_H-M   'P 1'
#
loop_
_entity.id
_entity.type
_entity.pdbx_description
1 polymer ?
#
loop_
_entity_poly.entity_id
_entity_poly.type
_entity_poly.pdbx_seq_one_letter_code
_entity_poly.pdbx_strand_id
1 'polypeptide(L)'
;MTASRSTIRLRSLGALGALVLLVGCAGSGTDPLARQAQETVLGQGHNQVIAWLPRDAAQSPTVARARTLVALGEAKRRTEAALCGGEWVFSGEVDEAGMPATATAPDSLGRYAAWHYRIAWNPGLPDCGNVRPQEYYQTLSAHLPEWMLVQSGTPVAVYHQGEAIFLQGDVPMMVALQE
;
A
#
# COMPACT_ATOMS: atom_id res chain seq x y z
N MET A 1 15.70 -67.17 25.30
CA MET A 1 16.82 -66.51 26.02
C MET A 1 16.35 -65.14 26.45
N THR A 2 15.79 -65.05 27.66
CA THR A 2 16.42 -64.51 28.90
C THR A 2 16.32 -63.00 28.99
N ALA A 3 15.48 -62.56 29.92
CA ALA A 3 15.34 -61.19 30.38
C ALA A 3 16.64 -60.69 31.02
N SER A 4 16.90 -59.39 30.95
CA SER A 4 17.58 -58.70 32.04
C SER A 4 17.26 -57.21 32.04
N ARG A 5 16.50 -56.79 33.05
CA ARG A 5 16.42 -55.41 33.52
C ARG A 5 17.62 -55.17 34.43
N SER A 6 18.40 -54.13 34.17
CA SER A 6 19.32 -53.57 35.16
C SER A 6 19.00 -52.10 35.38
N THR A 7 18.27 -51.89 36.48
CA THR A 7 18.07 -50.63 37.17
C THR A 7 19.38 -50.15 37.78
N ILE A 8 19.78 -48.90 37.51
CA ILE A 8 20.71 -48.17 38.37
C ILE A 8 19.95 -46.97 38.94
N ARG A 9 19.77 -46.99 40.26
CA ARG A 9 19.35 -45.85 41.06
C ARG A 9 20.60 -45.10 41.54
N LEU A 10 20.70 -43.81 41.26
CA LEU A 10 21.43 -42.88 42.12
C LEU A 10 20.47 -41.83 42.68
N ARG A 11 20.35 -41.88 44.01
CA ARG A 11 19.98 -40.79 44.94
C ARG A 11 21.06 -39.69 44.84
N SER A 12 20.91 -38.41 45.14
CA SER A 12 19.82 -37.52 45.59
C SER A 12 20.45 -36.14 45.82
N LEU A 13 19.60 -35.10 45.88
CA LEU A 13 19.78 -33.82 46.61
C LEU A 13 20.73 -32.76 46.02
N GLY A 14 20.08 -31.78 45.39
CA GLY A 14 20.60 -30.42 45.18
C GLY A 14 19.41 -29.51 44.91
N ALA A 15 18.68 -29.16 45.97
CA ALA A 15 17.59 -28.20 45.90
C ALA A 15 18.15 -26.81 45.56
N LEU A 16 17.76 -26.26 44.42
CA LEU A 16 17.68 -24.82 44.18
C LEU A 16 16.46 -24.61 43.28
N GLY A 17 15.38 -24.14 43.90
CA GLY A 17 14.18 -23.74 43.21
C GLY A 17 14.51 -22.56 42.30
N ALA A 18 14.47 -22.80 40.99
CA ALA A 18 14.28 -21.73 40.02
C ALA A 18 12.79 -21.68 39.73
N LEU A 19 12.09 -20.81 40.46
CA LEU A 19 10.76 -20.35 40.13
C LEU A 19 10.89 -19.60 38.79
N VAL A 20 10.71 -20.30 37.68
CA VAL A 20 10.64 -19.67 36.36
C VAL A 20 9.31 -18.92 36.33
N LEU A 21 9.39 -17.63 36.66
CA LEU A 21 8.35 -16.67 36.39
C LEU A 21 8.04 -16.74 34.90
N LEU A 22 6.85 -17.24 34.57
CA LEU A 22 6.17 -16.97 33.32
C LEU A 22 5.95 -15.46 33.26
N VAL A 23 6.96 -14.73 32.80
CA VAL A 23 6.78 -13.38 32.28
C VAL A 23 5.96 -13.56 31.01
N GLY A 24 4.66 -13.41 31.17
CA GLY A 24 3.77 -13.14 30.06
C GLY A 24 4.28 -11.88 29.40
N CYS A 25 4.98 -12.03 28.28
CA CYS A 25 4.99 -10.98 27.27
C CYS A 25 3.54 -10.83 26.83
N ALA A 26 2.82 -9.92 27.48
CA ALA A 26 1.75 -9.19 26.82
C ALA A 26 2.43 -8.45 25.67
N GLY A 27 2.63 -9.18 24.57
CA GLY A 27 3.03 -8.61 23.30
C GLY A 27 1.89 -7.69 22.92
N SER A 28 2.04 -6.41 23.22
CA SER A 28 1.42 -5.35 22.45
C SER A 28 1.89 -5.58 21.02
N GLY A 29 1.08 -6.33 20.27
CA GLY A 29 1.31 -6.69 18.88
C GLY A 29 1.20 -5.44 18.02
N THR A 30 2.21 -4.57 18.10
CA THR A 30 2.54 -3.67 17.03
C THR A 30 3.18 -4.54 15.97
N ASP A 31 2.34 -5.05 15.07
CA ASP A 31 2.76 -5.80 13.90
C ASP A 31 3.84 -4.96 13.18
N PRO A 32 5.09 -5.41 13.10
CA PRO A 32 6.15 -4.64 12.45
C PRO A 32 5.81 -4.34 10.98
N LEU A 33 4.94 -5.15 10.36
CA LEU A 33 4.37 -4.90 9.04
C LEU A 33 3.39 -3.71 9.02
N ALA A 34 2.60 -3.52 10.08
CA ALA A 34 1.69 -2.38 10.21
C ALA A 34 2.48 -1.07 10.43
N ARG A 35 3.63 -1.13 11.11
CA ARG A 35 4.51 0.02 11.31
C ARG A 35 5.26 0.41 10.02
N GLN A 36 5.69 -0.57 9.22
CA GLN A 36 6.22 -0.31 7.87
C GLN A 36 5.19 0.36 6.93
N ALA A 37 3.89 0.13 7.13
CA ALA A 37 2.86 0.84 6.38
C ALA A 37 2.72 2.32 6.78
N GLN A 38 3.16 2.70 7.99
CA GLN A 38 3.07 4.07 8.51
C GLN A 38 4.34 4.90 8.26
N GLU A 39 5.52 4.30 8.17
CA GLU A 39 6.78 5.01 7.95
C GLU A 39 7.39 4.69 6.58
N THR A 40 6.86 5.32 5.53
CA THR A 40 7.67 5.62 4.35
C THR A 40 7.44 7.09 4.05
N VAL A 41 8.42 7.90 4.45
CA VAL A 41 8.51 9.32 4.13
C VAL A 41 8.21 9.49 2.65
N LEU A 42 7.25 10.36 2.33
CA LEU A 42 6.93 10.79 0.97
C LEU A 42 8.23 11.06 0.21
N GLY A 43 8.57 10.22 -0.76
CA GLY A 43 9.63 10.53 -1.71
C GLY A 43 9.20 11.75 -2.50
N GLN A 44 9.66 12.94 -2.09
CA GLN A 44 9.41 14.16 -2.84
C GLN A 44 9.93 13.97 -4.27
N GLY A 45 9.07 14.18 -5.25
CA GLY A 45 9.42 14.12 -6.67
C GLY A 45 8.88 12.91 -7.46
N HIS A 46 8.42 11.84 -6.80
CA HIS A 46 7.82 10.69 -7.50
C HIS A 46 6.29 10.80 -7.55
N ASN A 47 5.67 10.30 -8.62
CA ASN A 47 4.22 10.07 -8.58
C ASN A 47 3.95 8.74 -7.91
N GLN A 48 2.77 8.64 -7.32
CA GLN A 48 2.38 7.45 -6.59
C GLN A 48 0.97 7.04 -6.93
N VAL A 49 0.74 5.73 -6.98
CA VAL A 49 -0.60 5.16 -6.78
C VAL A 49 -0.64 4.51 -5.43
N ILE A 50 -1.69 4.84 -4.71
CA ILE A 50 -1.97 4.33 -3.37
C ILE A 50 -3.27 3.55 -3.46
N ALA A 51 -3.21 2.26 -3.17
CA ALA A 51 -4.36 1.38 -3.15
C ALA A 51 -4.68 0.93 -1.72
N TRP A 52 -5.96 1.00 -1.39
CA TRP A 52 -6.56 0.49 -0.16
C TRP A 52 -7.57 -0.60 -0.53
N LEU A 53 -7.13 -1.69 -1.17
CA LEU A 53 -8.06 -2.72 -1.63
C LEU A 53 -8.78 -3.38 -0.44
N PRO A 54 -10.13 -3.48 -0.41
CA PRO A 54 -10.85 -4.15 0.67
C PRO A 54 -10.29 -5.54 0.97
N ARG A 55 -10.19 -5.88 2.26
CA ARG A 55 -9.47 -7.08 2.71
C ARG A 55 -10.05 -8.37 2.12
N ASP A 56 -11.36 -8.43 1.99
CA ASP A 56 -12.13 -9.54 1.43
C ASP A 56 -12.04 -9.65 -0.10
N ALA A 57 -11.65 -8.57 -0.79
CA ALA A 57 -11.46 -8.56 -2.23
C ALA A 57 -10.17 -9.28 -2.68
N ALA A 58 -9.27 -9.66 -1.78
CA ALA A 58 -8.07 -10.44 -2.10
C ALA A 58 -7.65 -11.39 -0.98
N GLN A 59 -7.41 -12.66 -1.33
CA GLN A 59 -7.06 -13.71 -0.37
C GLN A 59 -5.60 -13.65 0.11
N SER A 60 -4.73 -12.94 -0.62
CA SER A 60 -3.29 -12.89 -0.35
C SER A 60 -2.69 -11.56 -0.84
N PRO A 61 -1.49 -11.16 -0.35
CA PRO A 61 -0.85 -9.94 -0.81
C PRO A 61 -0.49 -10.01 -2.31
N THR A 62 -0.22 -11.21 -2.84
CA THR A 62 0.02 -11.41 -4.28
C THR A 62 -1.23 -11.15 -5.10
N VAL A 63 -2.40 -11.62 -4.65
CA VAL A 63 -3.68 -11.34 -5.32
C VAL A 63 -4.03 -9.86 -5.24
N ALA A 64 -3.79 -9.22 -4.09
CA ALA A 64 -4.01 -7.79 -3.91
C ALA A 64 -3.13 -6.96 -4.86
N ARG A 65 -1.85 -7.34 -5.00
CA ARG A 65 -0.90 -6.72 -5.93
C ARG A 65 -1.38 -6.86 -7.37
N ALA A 66 -1.74 -8.07 -7.78
CA ALA A 66 -2.21 -8.33 -9.13
C ALA A 66 -3.48 -7.52 -9.46
N ARG A 67 -4.47 -7.51 -8.55
CA ARG A 67 -5.70 -6.71 -8.73
C ARG A 67 -5.41 -5.22 -8.84
N THR A 68 -4.52 -4.69 -8.01
CA THR A 68 -4.10 -3.28 -8.08
C THR A 68 -3.45 -2.94 -9.41
N LEU A 69 -2.52 -3.78 -9.87
CA LEU A 69 -1.81 -3.56 -11.14
C LEU A 69 -2.74 -3.68 -12.36
N VAL A 70 -3.69 -4.63 -12.34
CA VAL A 70 -4.71 -4.75 -13.40
C VAL A 70 -5.60 -3.53 -13.43
N ALA A 71 -6.10 -3.08 -12.27
CA ALA A 71 -6.94 -1.88 -12.19
C ALA A 71 -6.18 -0.62 -12.67
N LEU A 72 -4.92 -0.47 -12.26
CA LEU A 72 -4.06 0.62 -12.73
C LEU A 72 -3.83 0.57 -14.25
N GLY A 73 -3.55 -0.61 -14.79
CA GLY A 73 -3.34 -0.80 -16.24
C GLY A 73 -4.59 -0.49 -17.06
N GLU A 74 -5.78 -0.86 -16.55
CA GLU A 74 -7.06 -0.52 -17.16
C GLU A 74 -7.33 0.99 -17.12
N ALA A 75 -7.13 1.62 -15.96
CA ALA A 75 -7.32 3.06 -15.80
C ALA A 75 -6.38 3.86 -16.71
N LYS A 76 -5.10 3.46 -16.81
CA LYS A 76 -4.14 4.03 -17.75
C LYS A 76 -4.63 3.91 -19.19
N ARG A 77 -5.03 2.72 -19.63
CA ARG A 77 -5.54 2.52 -21.01
C ARG A 77 -6.72 3.42 -21.35
N ARG A 78 -7.64 3.62 -20.41
CA ARG A 78 -8.79 4.53 -20.60
C ARG A 78 -8.37 5.99 -20.66
N THR A 79 -7.43 6.37 -19.80
CA THR A 79 -6.84 7.72 -19.79
C THR A 79 -6.19 8.04 -21.14
N GLU A 80 -5.47 7.07 -21.71
CA GLU A 80 -4.87 7.21 -23.05
C GLU A 80 -5.88 7.30 -24.18
N ALA A 81 -6.92 6.48 -24.13
CA ALA A 81 -8.00 6.59 -25.10
C ALA A 81 -8.68 7.97 -25.02
N ALA A 82 -8.81 8.53 -23.82
CA ALA A 82 -9.44 9.83 -23.59
C ALA A 82 -8.57 11.02 -24.00
N LEU A 83 -7.27 11.00 -23.72
CA LEU A 83 -6.38 12.15 -23.92
C LEU A 83 -5.53 12.05 -25.19
N CYS A 84 -5.23 10.84 -25.66
CA CYS A 84 -4.20 10.57 -26.66
C CYS A 84 -4.69 9.72 -27.84
N GLY A 85 -6.00 9.49 -27.96
CA GLY A 85 -6.58 8.71 -29.06
C GLY A 85 -6.18 7.23 -29.07
N GLY A 86 -5.58 6.71 -27.98
CA GLY A 86 -5.14 5.32 -27.87
C GLY A 86 -3.82 5.00 -28.58
N GLU A 87 -3.12 6.00 -29.12
CA GLU A 87 -1.85 5.83 -29.85
C GLU A 87 -0.62 5.65 -28.95
N TRP A 88 -0.77 5.78 -27.62
CA TRP A 88 0.35 5.73 -26.68
C TRP A 88 0.41 4.45 -25.84
N VAL A 89 1.64 4.06 -25.52
CA VAL A 89 1.98 3.01 -24.57
C VAL A 89 2.65 3.64 -23.36
N PHE A 90 2.05 3.49 -22.18
CA PHE A 90 2.61 4.04 -20.95
C PHE A 90 4.05 3.58 -20.74
N SER A 91 4.98 4.52 -20.80
CA SER A 91 6.38 4.33 -20.47
C SER A 91 6.70 5.06 -19.17
N GLY A 92 7.22 4.31 -18.21
CA GLY A 92 7.61 4.82 -16.91
C GLY A 92 8.19 3.67 -16.11
N GLU A 93 9.33 3.92 -15.47
CA GLU A 93 9.95 2.94 -14.60
C GLU A 93 9.22 2.93 -13.25
N VAL A 94 8.94 1.73 -12.74
CA VAL A 94 8.46 1.57 -11.37
C VAL A 94 9.69 1.68 -10.48
N ASP A 95 9.83 2.82 -9.80
CA ASP A 95 10.97 3.07 -8.93
C ASP A 95 10.90 2.20 -7.67
N GLU A 96 9.71 2.08 -7.10
CA GLU A 96 9.50 1.29 -5.88
C GLU A 96 8.10 0.65 -5.86
N ALA A 97 8.09 -0.66 -5.67
CA ALA A 97 6.88 -1.44 -5.46
C ALA A 97 7.16 -2.61 -4.51
N GLY A 98 6.83 -2.44 -3.23
CA GLY A 98 6.86 -3.51 -2.24
C GLY A 98 5.75 -4.55 -2.44
N MET A 99 5.50 -5.37 -1.41
CA MET A 99 4.30 -6.21 -1.35
C MET A 99 3.20 -5.51 -0.57
N PRO A 100 1.91 -5.68 -0.94
CA PRO A 100 0.80 -5.15 -0.16
C PRO A 100 0.82 -5.65 1.29
N ALA A 101 0.54 -4.76 2.23
CA ALA A 101 0.47 -5.06 3.66
C ALA A 101 -0.97 -4.94 4.19
N THR A 102 -1.27 -5.64 5.28
CA THR A 102 -2.49 -5.42 6.07
C THR A 102 -2.50 -3.99 6.65
N ALA A 103 -3.60 -3.26 6.48
CA ALA A 103 -3.79 -1.95 7.10
C ALA A 103 -5.28 -1.61 7.25
N THR A 104 -5.59 -0.44 7.80
CA THR A 104 -6.93 0.15 7.83
C THR A 104 -6.97 1.34 6.89
N ALA A 105 -7.96 1.40 6.00
CA ALA A 105 -8.16 2.51 5.08
C ALA A 105 -8.37 3.83 5.85
N PRO A 106 -7.96 4.98 5.28
CA PRO A 106 -8.15 6.29 5.92
C PRO A 106 -9.64 6.63 6.07
N ASP A 107 -9.93 7.60 6.94
CA ASP A 107 -11.29 8.10 7.20
C ASP A 107 -12.01 8.56 5.93
N SER A 108 -11.29 9.21 5.01
CA SER A 108 -11.81 9.65 3.71
C SER A 108 -12.31 8.51 2.82
N LEU A 109 -11.87 7.27 3.09
CA LEU A 109 -12.32 6.05 2.40
C LEU A 109 -13.23 5.19 3.29
N GLY A 110 -13.56 5.61 4.51
CA GLY A 110 -14.54 4.92 5.36
C GLY A 110 -13.99 3.88 6.33
N ARG A 111 -12.69 3.89 6.67
CA ARG A 111 -12.09 3.07 7.75
C ARG A 111 -12.28 1.55 7.67
N TYR A 112 -12.29 0.96 6.49
CA TYR A 112 -12.38 -0.50 6.35
C TYR A 112 -11.01 -1.19 6.42
N ALA A 113 -11.00 -2.49 6.78
CA ALA A 113 -9.80 -3.31 6.72
C ALA A 113 -9.36 -3.52 5.27
N ALA A 114 -8.08 -3.29 4.97
CA ALA A 114 -7.58 -3.23 3.60
C ALA A 114 -6.22 -3.93 3.42
N TRP A 115 -5.93 -4.27 2.16
CA TRP A 115 -4.58 -4.41 1.66
C TRP A 115 -4.10 -3.04 1.17
N HIS A 116 -3.08 -2.52 1.83
CA HIS A 116 -2.46 -1.26 1.48
C HIS A 116 -1.23 -1.50 0.60
N TYR A 117 -1.18 -0.84 -0.54
CA TYR A 117 -0.11 -0.97 -1.53
C TYR A 117 0.23 0.38 -2.15
N ARG A 118 1.52 0.71 -2.16
CA ARG A 118 2.05 1.92 -2.80
C ARG A 118 2.94 1.53 -3.96
N ILE A 119 2.77 2.24 -5.07
CA ILE A 119 3.57 2.10 -6.28
C ILE A 119 4.12 3.48 -6.59
N ALA A 120 5.43 3.66 -6.43
CA ALA A 120 6.12 4.87 -6.86
C ALA A 120 6.60 4.70 -8.30
N TRP A 121 6.45 5.73 -9.12
CA TRP A 121 7.02 5.76 -10.46
C TRP A 121 7.54 7.15 -10.82
N ASN A 122 8.60 7.14 -11.62
CA ASN A 122 9.15 8.33 -12.22
C ASN A 122 8.30 8.66 -13.46
N PRO A 123 7.67 9.85 -13.53
CA PRO A 123 6.93 10.19 -14.74
C PRO A 123 7.91 10.41 -15.89
N GLY A 124 7.84 9.55 -16.90
CA GLY A 124 7.92 10.05 -18.27
C GLY A 124 6.53 10.57 -18.62
N LEU A 125 6.35 11.89 -18.72
CA LEU A 125 5.12 12.40 -19.33
C LEU A 125 5.17 12.08 -20.83
N PRO A 126 4.05 11.62 -21.42
CA PRO A 126 3.98 11.26 -22.82
C PRO A 126 4.28 12.44 -23.75
N ASP A 127 4.82 12.13 -24.92
CA ASP A 127 4.88 12.99 -26.11
C ASP A 127 3.47 13.09 -26.78
N CYS A 128 2.42 13.17 -25.96
CA CYS A 128 1.02 13.24 -26.36
C CYS A 128 0.59 14.71 -26.43
N GLY A 129 1.10 15.41 -27.45
CA GLY A 129 0.77 16.81 -27.70
C GLY A 129 0.94 17.71 -26.47
N ASN A 130 -0.05 18.56 -26.20
CA ASN A 130 -0.02 19.56 -25.12
C ASN A 130 -0.72 19.11 -23.82
N VAL A 131 -0.89 17.80 -23.59
CA VAL A 131 -1.55 17.30 -22.37
C VAL A 131 -0.75 17.71 -21.14
N ARG A 132 -1.40 18.43 -20.23
CA ARG A 132 -0.74 18.90 -19.01
C ARG A 132 -0.65 17.75 -18.00
N PRO A 133 0.38 17.72 -17.13
CA PRO A 133 0.51 16.69 -16.11
C PRO A 133 -0.73 16.61 -15.19
N GLN A 134 -1.25 17.77 -14.79
CA GLN A 134 -2.47 17.86 -13.97
C GLN A 134 -3.67 17.20 -14.63
N GLU A 135 -3.91 17.49 -15.91
CA GLU A 135 -5.01 16.92 -16.70
C GLU A 135 -4.88 15.40 -16.80
N TYR A 136 -3.66 14.90 -16.98
CA TYR A 136 -3.37 13.47 -16.97
C TYR A 136 -3.74 12.80 -15.65
N TYR A 137 -3.24 13.31 -14.52
CA TYR A 137 -3.49 12.70 -13.20
C TYR A 137 -4.96 12.81 -12.79
N GLN A 138 -5.61 13.92 -13.11
CA GLN A 138 -7.02 14.10 -12.88
C GLN A 138 -7.84 13.06 -13.65
N THR A 139 -7.59 12.93 -14.96
CA THR A 139 -8.29 11.95 -15.81
C THR A 139 -8.00 10.51 -15.38
N LEU A 140 -6.74 10.20 -15.04
CA LEU A 140 -6.37 8.90 -14.49
C LEU A 140 -7.16 8.59 -13.22
N SER A 141 -7.26 9.56 -12.31
CA SER A 141 -7.99 9.37 -11.04
C SER A 141 -9.49 9.12 -11.25
N ALA A 142 -10.09 9.68 -12.30
CA ALA A 142 -11.49 9.45 -12.65
C ALA A 142 -11.74 8.03 -13.21
N HIS A 143 -10.70 7.36 -13.71
CA HIS A 143 -10.78 5.98 -14.20
C HIS A 143 -10.32 4.94 -13.19
N LEU A 144 -9.74 5.37 -12.06
CA LEU A 144 -9.35 4.49 -10.98
C LEU A 144 -10.56 4.05 -10.14
N PRO A 145 -10.56 2.82 -9.60
CA PRO A 145 -11.55 2.40 -8.62
C PRO A 145 -11.54 3.29 -7.36
N GLU A 146 -12.66 3.33 -6.63
CA GLU A 146 -12.83 4.14 -5.41
C GLU A 146 -11.79 3.86 -4.32
N TRP A 147 -11.22 2.65 -4.29
CA TRP A 147 -10.19 2.26 -3.32
C TRP A 147 -8.76 2.64 -3.76
N MET A 148 -8.60 3.40 -4.85
CA MET A 148 -7.31 3.87 -5.36
C MET A 148 -7.24 5.39 -5.43
N LEU A 149 -6.04 5.90 -5.17
CA LEU A 149 -5.67 7.30 -5.22
C LEU A 149 -4.42 7.44 -6.09
N VAL A 150 -4.26 8.61 -6.73
CA VAL A 150 -3.01 8.98 -7.40
C VAL A 150 -2.47 10.28 -6.84
N GLN A 151 -1.16 10.33 -6.59
CA GLN A 151 -0.44 11.52 -6.18
C GLN A 151 0.54 11.93 -7.28
N SER A 152 0.47 13.18 -7.74
CA SER A 152 1.49 13.76 -8.61
C SER A 152 2.68 14.23 -7.79
N GLY A 153 3.89 13.98 -8.27
CA GLY A 153 5.13 14.41 -7.62
C GLY A 153 5.41 15.91 -7.76
N THR A 154 5.01 16.52 -8.89
CA THR A 154 5.23 17.94 -9.17
C THR A 154 4.17 18.51 -10.13
N PRO A 155 3.35 19.51 -9.73
CA PRO A 155 3.16 19.95 -8.34
C PRO A 155 2.60 18.81 -7.49
N VAL A 156 2.85 18.84 -6.18
CA VAL A 156 2.32 17.83 -5.26
C VAL A 156 0.81 18.01 -5.16
N ALA A 157 0.06 17.05 -5.66
CA ALA A 157 -1.40 17.01 -5.56
C ALA A 157 -1.85 15.55 -5.45
N VAL A 158 -2.91 15.31 -4.70
CA VAL A 158 -3.54 13.99 -4.59
C VAL A 158 -4.90 14.07 -5.25
N TYR A 159 -5.22 13.07 -6.07
CA TYR A 159 -6.46 12.99 -6.80
C TYR A 159 -7.21 11.71 -6.44
N HIS A 160 -8.52 11.85 -6.31
CA HIS A 160 -9.46 10.75 -6.05
C HIS A 160 -10.70 10.98 -6.91
N GLN A 161 -11.09 9.99 -7.70
CA GLN A 161 -12.33 10.04 -8.49
C GLN A 161 -12.48 11.30 -9.36
N GLY A 162 -11.40 11.81 -9.93
CA GLY A 162 -11.41 13.00 -10.79
C GLY A 162 -11.26 14.34 -10.05
N GLU A 163 -11.19 14.32 -8.72
CA GLU A 163 -11.10 15.52 -7.89
C GLU A 163 -9.74 15.64 -7.19
N ALA A 164 -9.22 16.86 -7.06
CA ALA A 164 -8.02 17.14 -6.28
C ALA A 164 -8.38 17.31 -4.79
N ILE A 165 -7.75 16.53 -3.92
CA ILE A 165 -8.07 16.46 -2.47
C ILE A 165 -6.97 17.03 -1.55
N PHE A 166 -6.02 17.80 -2.09
CA PHE A 166 -4.88 18.47 -1.42
C PHE A 166 -4.52 17.97 0.00
N LEU A 167 -3.47 17.14 0.10
CA LEU A 167 -2.80 16.87 1.37
C LEU A 167 -1.58 17.78 1.50
N GLN A 168 -1.74 18.92 2.17
CA GLN A 168 -0.61 19.68 2.70
C GLN A 168 -0.74 19.82 4.22
N GLY A 169 -0.35 18.75 4.93
CA GLY A 169 -0.33 18.68 6.40
C GLY A 169 -1.72 18.61 7.04
N ASP A 170 -2.08 17.43 7.53
CA ASP A 170 -3.14 17.09 8.52
C ASP A 170 -4.55 17.74 8.46
N VAL A 171 -4.90 18.58 7.48
CA VAL A 171 -6.27 19.11 7.34
C VAL A 171 -6.66 19.27 5.87
N PRO A 172 -7.75 18.63 5.40
CA PRO A 172 -8.27 18.85 4.06
C PRO A 172 -8.94 20.22 3.95
N MET A 173 -8.49 21.05 3.00
CA MET A 173 -9.27 22.18 2.49
C MET A 173 -9.62 21.91 1.03
N MET A 174 -10.91 21.87 0.73
CA MET A 174 -11.42 21.87 -0.65
C MET A 174 -11.04 23.19 -1.32
N VAL A 175 -10.22 23.17 -2.36
CA VAL A 175 -10.01 24.34 -3.21
C VAL A 175 -10.83 24.13 -4.47
N ALA A 176 -11.91 24.92 -4.58
CA ALA A 176 -12.58 25.12 -5.86
C ALA A 176 -11.57 25.73 -6.84
N LEU A 177 -11.31 25.03 -7.95
CA LEU A 177 -10.60 25.59 -9.08
C LEU A 177 -11.40 26.80 -9.58
N GLN A 178 -10.89 28.01 -9.38
CA GLN A 178 -11.42 29.19 -10.06
C GLN A 178 -10.90 29.21 -11.50
N GLU A 179 -11.83 29.46 -12.42
CA GLU A 179 -11.64 29.52 -13.88
C GLU A 179 -10.62 30.59 -14.34
#